data_AF-A0AAV1Z8L5-F1
#
_entry.id   AF-A0AAV1Z8L5-F1
#
_cell.length_a   1.000
_cell.length_b   1.000
_cell.length_c   1.000
_cell.angle_alpha   90.00
_cell.angle_beta   90.00
_cell.angle_gamma   90.00
#
_symmetry.space_group_name_H-M   'P 1'
#
loop_
_entity.id
_entity.type
_entity.pdbx_description
1 polymer ?
#
loop_
_entity_poly.entity_id
_entity_poly.type
_entity_poly.pdbx_seq_one_letter_code
_entity_poly.pdbx_strand_id
1 'polypeptide(L)'
;MLQLVLPEYFLHLFYTLLFLFAFEWLTVLLNVPLIIYHFQRYRTRPVMSRPGLYDPTTIMNADQLSRAMKEGWIKLGFYIVSFFYYLYGMIYTLVSGI
;
A
#
# COMPACT_ATOMS: atom_id res chain seq x y z
N MET A 1 -15.51 -9.09 -1.41
CA MET A 1 -15.12 -7.66 -1.49
C MET A 1 -13.65 -7.56 -1.09
N LEU A 2 -12.66 -7.52 -1.98
CA LEU A 2 -12.62 -7.70 -3.42
C LEU A 2 -11.22 -8.29 -3.71
N GLN A 3 -11.09 -9.07 -4.76
CA GLN A 3 -9.86 -9.72 -5.24
C GLN A 3 -8.71 -8.74 -5.58
N LEU A 4 -8.89 -7.44 -5.32
CA LEU A 4 -8.01 -6.32 -5.67
C LEU A 4 -6.94 -5.98 -4.62
N VAL A 5 -7.01 -6.56 -3.41
CA VAL A 5 -6.01 -6.30 -2.35
C VAL A 5 -4.65 -6.94 -2.67
N LEU A 6 -4.64 -8.11 -3.33
CA LEU A 6 -3.39 -8.75 -3.79
C LEU A 6 -2.70 -7.93 -4.90
N PRO A 7 -3.40 -7.49 -5.96
CA PRO A 7 -2.85 -6.59 -6.96
C PRO A 7 -2.28 -5.30 -6.37
N GLU A 8 -2.93 -4.71 -5.36
CA GLU A 8 -2.44 -3.51 -4.67
C GLU A 8 -1.08 -3.77 -4.00
N TYR A 9 -0.94 -4.86 -3.24
CA TYR A 9 0.33 -5.21 -2.58
C TYR A 9 1.43 -5.49 -3.61
N PHE A 10 1.09 -6.15 -4.71
CA PHE A 10 2.03 -6.43 -5.78
C PHE A 10 2.52 -5.16 -6.46
N LEU A 11 1.61 -4.27 -6.86
CA LEU A 11 1.96 -2.99 -7.46
C LEU A 11 2.78 -2.13 -6.50
N HIS A 12 2.41 -2.10 -5.21
CA HIS A 12 3.13 -1.35 -4.18
C HIS A 12 4.57 -1.81 -4.01
N LEU A 13 4.77 -3.12 -3.94
CA LEU A 13 6.10 -3.72 -3.88
C LEU A 13 6.88 -3.46 -5.18
N PHE A 14 6.22 -3.60 -6.33
CA PHE A 14 6.84 -3.44 -7.65
C PHE A 14 7.38 -2.02 -7.85
N TYR A 15 6.58 -0.98 -7.59
CA TYR A 15 7.08 0.39 -7.74
C TYR A 15 8.14 0.74 -6.71
N THR A 16 8.07 0.21 -5.48
CA THR A 16 9.10 0.47 -4.47
C THR A 16 10.44 -0.17 -4.85
N LEU A 17 10.41 -1.33 -5.51
CA LEU A 17 11.61 -1.93 -6.09
C LEU A 17 12.17 -1.08 -7.24
N LEU A 18 11.32 -0.52 -8.10
CA LEU A 18 11.77 0.39 -9.15
C LEU A 18 12.47 1.63 -8.57
N PHE A 19 11.92 2.23 -7.50
CA PHE A 19 12.58 3.35 -6.80
C PHE A 19 13.90 2.96 -6.12
N LEU A 20 14.00 1.72 -5.62
CA LEU A 20 15.25 1.20 -5.08
C LEU A 20 16.34 1.12 -6.17
N PHE A 21 15.99 0.68 -7.38
CA PHE A 21 16.91 0.67 -8.52
C PHE A 21 17.25 2.08 -9.03
N ALA A 22 16.35 3.05 -8.84
CA ALA A 22 16.59 4.47 -9.15
C ALA A 22 17.43 5.21 -8.09
N PHE A 23 17.89 4.52 -7.03
CA PHE A 23 18.66 5.10 -5.90
C PHE A 23 17.95 6.24 -5.15
N GLU A 24 16.62 6.28 -5.20
CA GLU A 24 15.79 7.28 -4.53
C GLU A 24 15.50 6.88 -3.07
N TRP A 25 16.54 6.89 -2.22
CA TRP A 25 16.47 6.37 -0.85
C TRP A 25 15.39 7.00 0.04
N LEU A 26 15.08 8.29 -0.16
CA LEU A 26 14.05 8.99 0.61
C LEU A 26 12.64 8.46 0.29
N THR A 27 12.33 8.19 -0.98
CA THR A 27 11.04 7.61 -1.36
C THR A 27 10.90 6.18 -0.86
N VAL A 28 11.98 5.39 -0.95
CA VAL A 28 11.99 4.02 -0.43
C VAL A 28 11.70 4.05 1.06
N LEU A 29 12.42 4.87 1.85
CA LEU A 29 12.22 4.99 3.30
C LEU A 29 10.78 5.35 3.66
N LEU A 30 10.14 6.23 2.89
CA LEU A 30 8.74 6.63 3.10
C LEU A 30 7.75 5.48 2.84
N ASN A 31 8.05 4.57 1.89
CA ASN A 31 7.21 3.40 1.59
C ASN A 31 7.49 2.18 2.49
N VAL A 32 8.68 2.08 3.12
CA VAL A 32 9.02 0.99 4.06
C VAL A 32 7.95 0.74 5.14
N PRO A 33 7.43 1.74 5.89
CA PRO A 33 6.41 1.48 6.91
C PRO A 33 5.12 0.86 6.35
N LEU A 34 4.72 1.24 5.13
CA LEU A 34 3.55 0.67 4.46
C LEU A 34 3.80 -0.78 4.03
N ILE A 35 5.01 -1.11 3.57
CA ILE A 35 5.44 -2.47 3.22
C ILE A 35 5.46 -3.37 4.46
N ILE A 36 6.02 -2.89 5.57
CA ILE A 36 6.03 -3.62 6.84
C ILE A 36 4.60 -3.92 7.28
N TYR A 37 3.70 -2.94 7.18
CA TYR A 37 2.28 -3.13 7.46
C TYR A 37 1.63 -4.18 6.55
N HIS A 38 1.89 -4.16 5.25
CA HIS A 38 1.40 -5.17 4.31
C HIS A 38 1.92 -6.58 4.63
N PHE A 39 3.20 -6.70 5.00
CA PHE A 39 3.80 -7.97 5.38
C PHE A 39 3.25 -8.51 6.71
N GLN A 40 3.11 -7.64 7.71
CA GLN A 40 2.53 -8.02 9.00
C GLN A 40 1.06 -8.42 8.85
N ARG A 41 0.30 -7.70 8.01
CA ARG A 41 -1.08 -8.06 7.65
C ARG A 41 -1.14 -9.44 6.99
N TYR A 42 -0.22 -9.74 6.06
CA TYR A 42 -0.13 -11.03 5.39
C TYR A 42 0.17 -12.17 6.38
N ARG A 43 1.12 -11.95 7.31
CA ARG A 43 1.49 -12.94 8.34
C ARG A 43 0.44 -13.19 9.40
N THR A 44 -0.33 -12.17 9.76
CA THR A 44 -1.35 -12.26 10.84
C THR A 44 -2.68 -12.80 10.29
N ARG A 45 -2.76 -13.17 9.00
CA ARG A 45 -3.95 -13.80 8.44
C ARG A 45 -4.10 -15.23 9.00
N PRO A 46 -5.25 -15.58 9.60
CA PRO A 46 -5.58 -16.98 9.80
C PRO A 46 -5.74 -17.63 8.42
N VAL A 47 -5.12 -18.81 8.22
CA VAL A 47 -5.17 -19.55 6.96
C VAL A 47 -6.62 -19.99 6.71
N MET A 48 -7.30 -19.33 5.77
CA MET A 48 -8.69 -19.63 5.46
C MET A 48 -8.77 -20.85 4.54
N SER A 49 -9.60 -21.84 4.87
CA SER A 49 -9.79 -23.07 4.09
C SER A 49 -10.45 -22.88 2.71
N ARG A 50 -10.83 -21.64 2.36
CA ARG A 50 -11.45 -21.28 1.07
C ARG A 50 -10.71 -20.10 0.42
N PRO A 51 -10.61 -20.07 -0.93
CA PRO A 51 -10.03 -18.93 -1.64
C PRO A 51 -10.98 -17.73 -1.52
N GLY A 52 -10.77 -16.94 -0.48
CA GLY A 52 -11.57 -15.77 -0.14
C GLY A 52 -11.00 -15.10 1.10
N LEU A 53 -10.46 -13.90 0.94
CA LEU A 53 -9.69 -13.20 1.99
C LEU A 53 -10.55 -12.73 3.18
N TYR A 54 -11.86 -12.63 2.98
CA TYR A 54 -12.84 -12.27 3.99
C TYR A 54 -14.18 -12.95 3.68
N ASP A 55 -14.76 -13.59 4.69
CA ASP A 55 -16.14 -14.04 4.64
C ASP A 55 -17.07 -12.80 4.74
N PRO A 56 -18.04 -12.61 3.82
CA PRO A 56 -18.91 -11.43 3.78
C PRO A 56 -19.66 -11.18 5.10
N THR A 57 -19.91 -12.22 5.90
CA THR A 57 -20.59 -12.08 7.19
C THR A 57 -19.70 -11.47 8.29
N THR A 58 -18.38 -11.67 8.22
CA THR A 58 -17.43 -11.16 9.22
C THR A 58 -17.01 -9.71 8.97
N ILE A 59 -17.08 -9.23 7.71
CA ILE A 59 -16.76 -7.83 7.36
C ILE A 59 -17.85 -6.85 7.83
N MET A 60 -19.12 -7.24 7.78
CA MET A 60 -20.23 -6.37 8.19
C MET A 60 -20.32 -6.17 9.70
N ASN A 61 -19.49 -6.84 10.51
CA ASN A 61 -19.34 -6.53 11.92
C ASN A 61 -18.80 -5.11 12.10
N ALA A 62 -19.49 -4.31 12.90
CA ALA A 62 -19.18 -2.89 13.08
C ALA A 62 -17.71 -2.62 13.52
N ASP A 63 -17.12 -3.49 14.35
CA ASP A 63 -15.72 -3.38 14.77
C ASP A 63 -14.74 -3.61 13.60
N GLN A 64 -15.01 -4.63 12.78
CA GLN A 64 -14.18 -4.95 11.61
C GLN A 64 -14.30 -3.87 10.53
N LEU A 65 -15.51 -3.34 10.32
CA LEU A 65 -15.76 -2.25 9.37
C LEU A 65 -15.05 -0.96 9.80
N SER A 66 -15.12 -0.59 11.08
CA SER A 66 -14.43 0.60 11.61
C SER A 66 -12.91 0.50 11.48
N ARG A 67 -12.33 -0.68 11.75
CA ARG A 67 -10.91 -0.96 11.51
C ARG A 67 -10.55 -0.85 10.02
N ALA A 68 -11.31 -1.51 9.15
CA ALA A 68 -11.08 -1.47 7.70
C ALA A 68 -11.20 -0.05 7.12
N MET A 69 -12.16 0.75 7.61
CA MET A 69 -12.27 2.16 7.24
C MET A 69 -11.04 2.95 7.67
N LYS A 70 -10.62 2.87 8.94
CA LYS A 70 -9.41 3.57 9.41
C LYS A 70 -8.17 3.21 8.59
N GLU A 71 -8.00 1.93 8.27
CA GLU A 71 -6.91 1.45 7.41
C GLU A 71 -7.00 2.04 6.00
N GLY A 72 -8.21 2.09 5.41
CA GLY A 72 -8.46 2.73 4.12
C GLY A 72 -8.14 4.22 4.12
N TRP A 73 -8.54 4.96 5.16
CA TRP A 73 -8.26 6.39 5.31
C TRP A 73 -6.77 6.69 5.42
N ILE A 74 -6.04 5.90 6.21
CA ILE A 74 -4.58 6.05 6.36
C ILE A 74 -3.87 5.77 5.03
N LYS A 75 -4.25 4.68 4.35
CA LYS A 75 -3.71 4.34 3.03
C LYS A 75 -3.99 5.43 2.00
N LEU A 76 -5.23 5.93 1.96
CA LEU A 76 -5.62 7.01 1.06
C LEU A 76 -4.77 8.26 1.29
N GLY A 77 -4.62 8.69 2.55
CA GLY A 77 -3.79 9.84 2.89
C GLY A 77 -2.33 9.66 2.45
N PHE A 78 -1.77 8.48 2.70
CA PHE A 78 -0.41 8.15 2.28
C PHE A 78 -0.23 8.20 0.75
N TYR A 79 -1.17 7.62 -0.01
CA TYR A 79 -1.11 7.63 -1.47
C TYR A 79 -1.27 9.04 -2.05
N ILE A 80 -2.10 9.90 -1.46
CA ILE A 80 -2.26 11.29 -1.89
C ILE A 80 -0.95 12.08 -1.68
N VAL A 81 -0.35 11.97 -0.50
CA VAL A 81 0.93 12.66 -0.20
C VAL A 81 2.04 12.15 -1.11
N SER A 82 2.13 10.83 -1.28
CA SER A 82 3.13 10.21 -2.15
C SER A 82 2.93 10.61 -3.62
N PHE A 83 1.69 10.75 -4.08
CA PHE A 83 1.38 11.19 -5.44
C PHE A 83 1.95 12.58 -5.74
N PHE A 84 1.73 13.57 -4.87
CA PHE A 84 2.29 14.90 -5.04
C PHE A 84 3.83 14.90 -4.96
N TYR A 85 4.40 14.08 -4.07
CA TYR A 85 5.84 13.95 -3.95
C TYR A 85 6.47 13.37 -5.24
N TYR A 86 5.90 12.30 -5.81
CA TYR A 86 6.39 11.72 -7.06
C TYR A 86 6.24 12.68 -8.24
N LEU A 87 5.13 13.43 -8.29
CA LEU A 87 4.93 14.46 -9.31
C LEU A 87 6.01 15.54 -9.22
N TYR A 88 6.31 16.02 -8.01
CA TYR A 88 7.42 16.96 -7.77
C TYR A 88 8.77 16.39 -8.21
N GLY A 89 9.09 15.14 -7.82
CA GLY A 89 10.34 14.48 -8.21
C GLY A 89 10.49 14.38 -9.73
N MET A 90 9.43 13.96 -10.43
CA MET A 90 9.42 13.88 -11.90
C MET A 90 9.64 15.25 -12.57
N ILE A 91 8.98 16.31 -12.09
CA ILE A 91 9.20 17.66 -12.62
C ILE A 91 10.63 18.12 -12.33
N TYR A 92 11.15 17.85 -11.13
CA TYR A 92 12.49 18.26 -10.74
C TYR A 92 13.57 17.62 -11.62
N THR A 93 13.49 16.31 -11.90
CA THR A 93 14.44 15.64 -12.79
C THR A 93 14.32 16.15 -14.22
N LEU A 94 13.09 16.32 -14.74
CA LEU A 94 12.86 16.85 -16.08
C LEU A 94 13.39 18.29 -16.26
N VAL A 95 13.23 19.16 -15.27
CA VAL A 95 13.68 20.56 -15.33
C VAL A 95 15.18 20.68 -15.09
N SER A 96 15.74 19.89 -14.17
CA SER A 96 17.19 19.89 -13.90
C SER A 96 18.00 19.26 -15.04
N GLY A 97 17.35 18.52 -15.95
CA GLY A 97 17.98 18.00 -17.17
C GLY A 97 19.04 16.94 -16.89
N ILE A 98 18.99 16.30 -15.72
CA ILE A 98 19.80 15.16 -15.30
C ILE A 98 18.94 13.90 -15.35
#